data_AF-A0A816HAN0-F1
#
_entry.id   AF-A0A816HAN0-F1
#
_cell.length_a   1.000
_cell.length_b   1.000
_cell.length_c   1.000
_cell.angle_alpha   90.00
_cell.angle_beta   90.00
_cell.angle_gamma   90.00
#
_symmetry.space_group_name_H-M   'P 1'
#
loop_
_entity.id
_entity.type
_entity.pdbx_description
1 polymer ?
#
loop_
_entity_poly.entity_id
_entity_poly.type
_entity_poly.pdbx_seq_one_letter_code
_entity_poly.pdbx_strand_id
1 'polypeptide(L)'
;MIIQGLYKLGPAYKNQLKFENESAHVLSEAQRKAMYDGKLMNSIVFNYNPIACEEQLVLQAGPKMNVSHFVHTAHAQMLSNVRSVITHSIYSTLHSVGGIQVFFPLFGQIDHQQTDGSTNYNVCGILLTTLCELIERSYTIQHQMLNSKGFLAIGYHLEKASKQHINMDVLNSLISLTTFFVKIQSKNSPLLLKQLFVHIFFNPGIWIYCSVDVQMRLYTYLATEFVSYSEIYNLIQPISGIIQTLHTIKFFYWIVDPSQRSGYQPKGC
;
A
#
# COMPACT_ATOMS: atom_id res chain seq x y z
N MET A 1 11.24 14.76 -15.83
CA MET A 1 10.75 14.66 -14.44
C MET A 1 9.35 15.27 -14.28
N ILE A 2 9.14 16.55 -14.62
CA ILE A 2 7.84 17.24 -14.53
C ILE A 2 6.76 16.54 -15.38
N ILE A 3 7.07 16.21 -16.65
CA ILE A 3 6.11 15.52 -17.55
C ILE A 3 5.62 14.20 -16.96
N GLN A 4 6.53 13.39 -16.39
CA GLN A 4 6.16 12.14 -15.72
C GLN A 4 5.37 12.37 -14.43
N GLY A 5 5.66 13.44 -13.69
CA GLY A 5 4.89 13.86 -12.51
C GLY A 5 3.46 14.25 -12.89
N LEU A 6 3.29 15.10 -13.91
CA LEU A 6 1.99 15.50 -14.46
C LEU A 6 1.20 14.29 -14.96
N TYR A 7 1.84 13.39 -15.70
CA TYR A 7 1.20 12.14 -16.15
C TYR A 7 0.68 11.30 -14.97
N LYS A 8 1.45 11.20 -13.88
CA LYS A 8 1.07 10.47 -12.67
C LYS A 8 -0.06 11.11 -11.88
N LEU A 9 -0.27 12.42 -11.98
CA LEU A 9 -1.42 13.08 -11.33
C LEU A 9 -2.75 12.64 -11.96
N GLY A 10 -2.70 12.19 -13.22
CA GLY A 10 -3.85 11.66 -13.94
C GLY A 10 -4.84 12.74 -14.37
N PRO A 11 -5.85 12.35 -15.17
CA PRO A 11 -6.83 13.27 -15.74
C PRO A 11 -7.76 13.90 -14.67
N ALA A 12 -7.86 13.28 -13.50
CA ALA A 12 -8.71 13.73 -12.39
C ALA A 12 -8.12 14.90 -11.58
N TYR A 13 -6.86 15.28 -11.81
CA TYR A 13 -6.20 16.31 -11.03
C TYR A 13 -6.68 17.72 -11.42
N LYS A 14 -7.35 18.40 -10.48
CA LYS A 14 -7.98 19.71 -10.68
C LYS A 14 -7.41 20.84 -9.83
N ASN A 15 -6.31 20.57 -9.10
CA ASN A 15 -5.74 21.53 -8.16
C ASN A 15 -4.71 22.46 -8.83
N GLN A 16 -4.15 23.39 -8.06
CA GLN A 16 -3.34 24.51 -8.58
C GLN A 16 -1.83 24.24 -8.59
N LEU A 17 -1.40 23.02 -8.25
CA LEU A 17 0.02 22.65 -8.08
C LEU A 17 0.70 23.49 -6.99
N LYS A 18 -0.05 23.87 -5.96
CA LYS A 18 0.43 24.76 -4.90
C LYS A 18 0.96 23.97 -3.71
N PHE A 19 0.23 22.94 -3.30
CA PHE A 19 0.58 22.15 -2.13
C PHE A 19 0.77 20.68 -2.47
N GLU A 20 1.73 20.05 -1.82
CA GLU A 20 2.10 18.65 -2.08
C GLU A 20 1.00 17.64 -1.71
N ASN A 21 0.15 18.01 -0.75
CA ASN A 21 -1.00 17.21 -0.33
C ASN A 21 -2.14 17.20 -1.38
N GLU A 22 -2.02 17.99 -2.46
CA GLU A 22 -2.99 18.00 -3.56
C GLU A 22 -2.94 16.73 -4.42
N SER A 23 -1.82 15.99 -4.41
CA SER A 23 -1.72 14.71 -5.13
C SER A 23 -2.20 13.56 -4.27
N ALA A 24 -3.27 12.90 -4.72
CA ALA A 24 -3.69 11.61 -4.17
C ALA A 24 -2.73 10.45 -4.56
N HIS A 25 -1.98 10.63 -5.66
CA HIS A 25 -1.04 9.64 -6.20
C HIS A 25 0.35 9.73 -5.59
N VAL A 26 1.03 8.59 -5.52
CA VAL A 26 2.40 8.50 -4.97
C VAL A 26 3.40 9.04 -6.00
N LEU A 27 4.06 10.13 -5.64
CA LEU A 27 5.14 10.75 -6.39
C LEU A 27 6.48 10.49 -5.70
N SER A 28 7.57 10.34 -6.47
CA SER A 28 8.91 10.31 -5.88
C SER A 28 9.28 11.68 -5.32
N GLU A 29 10.26 11.74 -4.43
CA GLU A 29 10.68 13.01 -3.83
C GLU A 29 11.13 14.03 -4.89
N ALA A 30 11.91 13.59 -5.88
CA ALA A 30 12.33 14.45 -6.98
C ALA A 30 11.13 14.97 -7.79
N GLN A 31 10.14 14.11 -8.08
CA GLN A 31 8.91 14.51 -8.77
C GLN A 31 8.12 15.53 -7.95
N ARG A 32 7.91 15.26 -6.65
CA ARG A 32 7.21 16.17 -5.72
C ARG A 32 7.88 17.53 -5.70
N LYS A 33 9.20 17.58 -5.51
CA LYS A 33 9.96 18.83 -5.49
C LYS A 33 9.84 19.59 -6.82
N ALA A 34 9.96 18.91 -7.95
CA ALA A 34 9.86 19.55 -9.27
C ALA A 34 8.44 20.04 -9.60
N MET A 35 7.40 19.45 -9.01
CA MET A 35 5.99 19.82 -9.24
C MET A 35 5.54 20.96 -8.34
N TYR A 36 5.99 20.99 -7.09
CA TYR A 36 5.48 21.87 -6.03
C TYR A 36 6.51 22.90 -5.52
N ASP A 37 7.65 23.10 -6.20
CA ASP A 37 8.60 24.18 -5.87
C ASP A 37 8.11 25.60 -6.27
N GLY A 38 6.90 25.69 -6.82
CA GLY A 38 6.28 26.92 -7.27
C GLY A 38 6.74 27.41 -8.65
N LYS A 39 7.83 26.87 -9.23
CA LYS A 39 8.29 27.29 -10.56
C LYS A 39 7.31 26.91 -11.65
N LEU A 40 6.82 25.68 -11.60
CA LEU A 40 5.81 25.18 -12.53
C LEU A 40 4.51 25.98 -12.41
N MET A 41 4.00 26.16 -11.19
CA MET A 41 2.83 26.97 -10.89
C MET A 41 2.97 28.40 -11.45
N ASN A 42 4.12 29.04 -11.24
CA ASN A 42 4.36 30.42 -11.71
C ASN A 42 4.48 30.52 -13.24
N SER A 43 4.72 29.41 -13.93
CA SER A 43 4.81 29.36 -15.39
C SER A 43 3.46 29.08 -16.07
N ILE A 44 2.43 28.73 -15.30
CA ILE A 44 1.09 28.40 -15.80
C ILE A 44 0.24 29.67 -15.92
N VAL A 45 -0.17 30.00 -17.15
CA VAL A 45 -1.04 31.15 -17.45
C VAL A 45 -2.52 30.78 -17.28
N PHE A 46 -2.91 29.58 -17.70
CA PHE A 46 -4.25 29.04 -17.55
C PHE A 46 -4.20 27.54 -17.27
N ASN A 47 -5.17 27.06 -16.49
CA ASN A 47 -5.32 25.65 -16.15
C ASN A 47 -6.81 25.31 -16.26
N TYR A 48 -7.20 24.69 -17.38
CA TYR A 48 -8.56 24.23 -17.61
C TYR A 48 -8.61 22.72 -17.42
N ASN A 49 -9.52 22.25 -16.58
CA ASN A 49 -9.77 20.83 -16.42
C ASN A 49 -11.20 20.51 -16.88
N PRO A 50 -11.42 19.56 -17.80
CA PRO A 50 -12.75 19.12 -18.25
C PRO A 50 -13.70 18.64 -17.14
N ILE A 51 -13.17 18.29 -15.96
CA ILE A 51 -13.93 17.87 -14.78
C ILE A 51 -14.38 19.08 -13.94
N ALA A 52 -13.64 20.18 -14.01
CA ALA A 52 -13.99 21.44 -13.34
C ALA A 52 -14.91 22.27 -14.24
N CYS A 53 -16.10 21.76 -14.57
CA CYS A 53 -17.09 22.47 -15.37
C CYS A 53 -18.33 22.84 -14.56
N GLU A 54 -18.93 23.97 -14.89
CA GLU A 54 -20.25 24.41 -14.43
C GLU A 54 -21.11 24.64 -15.68
N GLU A 55 -22.10 23.79 -15.89
CA GLU A 55 -22.92 23.75 -17.11
C GLU A 55 -22.07 23.69 -18.40
N GLN A 56 -21.98 24.79 -19.16
CA GLN A 56 -21.20 24.92 -20.39
C GLN A 56 -19.87 25.67 -20.18
N LEU A 57 -19.53 26.02 -18.95
CA LEU A 57 -18.31 26.75 -18.62
C LEU A 57 -17.26 25.81 -18.01
N VAL A 58 -16.06 25.80 -18.59
CA VAL A 58 -14.88 25.17 -18.02
C VAL A 58 -14.18 26.17 -17.11
N LEU A 59 -14.06 25.82 -15.84
CA LEU A 59 -13.51 26.70 -14.83
C LEU A 59 -12.00 26.85 -14.98
N GLN A 60 -11.52 28.09 -14.87
CA GLN A 60 -10.09 28.38 -14.86
C GLN A 60 -9.55 28.13 -13.45
N ALA A 61 -8.84 27.03 -13.26
CA ALA A 61 -8.18 26.66 -12.01
C ALA A 61 -6.71 27.13 -11.96
N GLY A 62 -6.37 28.18 -12.72
CA GLY A 62 -5.01 28.72 -12.74
C GLY A 62 -4.60 29.36 -11.41
N PRO A 63 -3.30 29.39 -11.08
CA PRO A 63 -2.82 30.04 -9.87
C PRO A 63 -3.07 31.55 -9.91
N LYS A 64 -3.82 32.05 -8.92
CA LYS A 64 -4.26 33.46 -8.82
C LYS A 64 -3.14 34.47 -8.51
N MET A 65 -1.94 33.98 -8.21
CA MET A 65 -0.77 34.79 -7.82
C MET A 65 0.03 35.30 -9.03
N ASN A 66 -0.21 34.76 -10.22
CA ASN A 66 0.48 35.21 -11.43
C ASN A 66 -0.13 36.53 -11.92
N VAL A 67 0.66 37.34 -12.62
CA VAL A 67 0.17 38.56 -13.27
C VAL A 67 -1.03 38.17 -14.15
N SER A 68 -2.20 38.72 -13.84
CA SER A 68 -3.41 38.41 -14.59
C SER A 68 -3.28 39.02 -15.98
N HIS A 69 -3.03 38.18 -16.99
CA HIS A 69 -3.06 38.57 -18.41
C HIS A 69 -4.49 38.87 -18.91
N PHE A 70 -5.51 38.64 -18.06
CA PHE A 70 -6.92 38.84 -18.34
C PHE A 70 -7.51 39.89 -17.39
N VAL A 71 -8.46 40.68 -17.90
CA VAL A 71 -9.20 41.70 -17.13
C VAL A 71 -10.16 41.06 -16.11
N HIS A 72 -10.67 39.86 -16.42
CA HIS A 72 -11.54 39.05 -15.57
C HIS A 72 -11.08 37.59 -15.54
N THR A 73 -11.63 36.78 -14.64
CA THR A 73 -11.38 35.33 -14.62
C THR A 73 -11.85 34.71 -15.94
N ALA A 74 -10.90 34.27 -16.77
CA ALA A 74 -11.18 33.77 -18.10
C ALA A 74 -11.68 32.31 -18.03
N HIS A 75 -12.95 32.10 -17.68
CA HIS A 75 -13.59 30.79 -17.87
C HIS A 75 -13.69 30.47 -19.36
N ALA A 76 -13.49 29.21 -19.75
CA ALA A 76 -13.60 28.79 -21.15
C ALA A 76 -15.02 28.26 -21.43
N GLN A 77 -15.56 28.53 -22.62
CA GLN A 77 -16.85 28.00 -23.04
C GLN A 77 -16.67 26.67 -23.76
N MET A 78 -17.47 25.66 -23.40
CA MET A 78 -17.50 24.38 -24.09
C MET A 78 -18.07 24.54 -25.50
N LEU A 79 -17.46 23.84 -26.47
CA LEU A 79 -17.99 23.80 -27.84
C LEU A 79 -19.36 23.11 -27.88
N SER A 80 -20.18 23.50 -28.84
CA SER A 80 -21.49 22.89 -29.08
C SER A 80 -21.35 21.38 -29.27
N ASN A 81 -22.24 20.61 -28.65
CA ASN A 81 -22.26 19.14 -28.62
C ASN A 81 -21.15 18.45 -27.81
N VAL A 82 -20.36 19.18 -27.01
CA VAL A 82 -19.46 18.58 -26.02
C VAL A 82 -20.16 18.47 -24.67
N ARG A 83 -20.06 17.30 -24.01
CA ARG A 83 -20.60 17.07 -22.67
C ARG A 83 -19.48 16.69 -21.70
N SER A 84 -19.55 17.19 -20.47
CA SER A 84 -18.65 16.74 -19.42
C SER A 84 -19.01 15.30 -19.04
N VAL A 85 -18.00 14.42 -19.02
CA VAL A 85 -18.15 13.04 -18.56
C VAL A 85 -17.41 12.93 -17.23
N ILE A 86 -18.16 12.74 -16.16
CA ILE A 86 -17.59 12.51 -14.83
C ILE A 86 -17.20 11.04 -14.75
N THR A 87 -15.91 10.77 -14.58
CA THR A 87 -15.41 9.44 -14.24
C THR A 87 -15.03 9.41 -12.77
N HIS A 88 -15.52 8.40 -12.05
CA HIS A 88 -15.11 8.13 -10.68
C HIS A 88 -13.92 7.17 -10.72
N SER A 89 -12.81 7.58 -10.11
CA SER A 89 -11.67 6.67 -9.95
C SER A 89 -12.02 5.56 -8.98
N ILE A 90 -11.37 4.40 -9.12
CA ILE A 90 -11.56 3.28 -8.18
C ILE A 90 -11.28 3.70 -6.72
N TYR A 91 -10.34 4.63 -6.50
CA TYR A 91 -10.04 5.19 -5.19
C TYR A 91 -11.20 5.99 -4.61
N SER A 92 -11.88 6.79 -5.45
CA SER A 92 -13.05 7.58 -5.02
C SER A 92 -14.25 6.67 -4.71
N THR A 93 -14.53 5.69 -5.57
CA THR A 93 -15.58 4.70 -5.35
C THR A 93 -15.30 3.89 -4.08
N LEU A 94 -14.06 3.44 -3.89
CA LEU A 94 -13.65 2.72 -2.69
C LEU A 94 -13.82 3.56 -1.43
N HIS A 95 -13.43 4.84 -1.48
CA HIS A 95 -13.63 5.76 -0.37
C HIS A 95 -15.12 5.91 -0.01
N SER A 96 -16.01 6.03 -1.01
CA SER A 96 -17.45 6.15 -0.81
C SER A 96 -18.10 4.93 -0.16
N VAL A 97 -17.54 3.73 -0.33
CA VAL A 97 -18.09 2.49 0.27
C VAL A 97 -17.47 2.12 1.62
N GLY A 98 -16.60 2.96 2.18
CA GLY A 98 -15.96 2.73 3.48
C GLY A 98 -14.42 2.65 3.46
N GLY A 99 -13.79 2.91 2.31
CA GLY A 99 -12.34 2.94 2.17
C GLY A 99 -11.69 1.56 2.15
N ILE A 100 -10.37 1.50 2.34
CA ILE A 100 -9.61 0.23 2.25
C ILE A 100 -10.04 -0.83 3.27
N GLN A 101 -10.69 -0.42 4.36
CA GLN A 101 -11.08 -1.32 5.45
C GLN A 101 -12.11 -2.37 5.02
N VAL A 102 -12.85 -2.11 3.94
CA VAL A 102 -13.80 -3.07 3.36
C VAL A 102 -13.13 -4.36 2.88
N PHE A 103 -11.82 -4.33 2.62
CA PHE A 103 -11.06 -5.52 2.22
C PHE A 103 -10.76 -6.46 3.39
N PHE A 104 -10.68 -5.97 4.63
CA PHE A 104 -10.23 -6.81 5.75
C PHE A 104 -11.16 -7.98 6.05
N PRO A 105 -12.50 -7.81 6.09
CA PRO A 105 -13.42 -8.93 6.28
C PRO A 105 -13.31 -9.99 5.18
N LEU A 106 -12.90 -9.61 3.96
CA LEU A 106 -12.73 -10.56 2.85
C LEU A 106 -11.59 -11.56 3.13
N PHE A 107 -10.53 -11.13 3.82
CA PHE A 107 -9.48 -12.06 4.27
C PHE A 107 -10.00 -13.08 5.29
N GLY A 108 -11.00 -12.72 6.10
CA GLY A 108 -11.67 -13.65 7.01
C GLY A 108 -12.60 -14.66 6.32
N GLN A 109 -12.82 -14.50 5.00
CA GLN A 109 -13.77 -15.26 4.20
C GLN A 109 -13.09 -16.15 3.15
N ILE A 110 -11.75 -16.17 3.08
CA ILE A 110 -11.04 -16.86 2.00
C ILE A 110 -11.19 -18.38 2.02
N ASP A 111 -11.46 -18.96 3.18
CA ASP A 111 -11.69 -20.41 3.33
C ASP A 111 -13.12 -20.84 2.94
N HIS A 112 -14.00 -19.91 2.55
CA HIS A 112 -15.37 -20.27 2.18
C HIS A 112 -15.40 -21.22 0.98
N GLN A 113 -16.15 -22.30 1.14
CA GLN A 113 -16.41 -23.26 0.07
C GLN A 113 -17.34 -22.64 -0.97
N GLN A 114 -17.03 -22.90 -2.23
CA GLN A 114 -17.85 -22.58 -3.37
C GLN A 114 -19.10 -23.47 -3.41
N THR A 115 -20.04 -23.14 -4.29
CA THR A 115 -21.30 -23.89 -4.46
C THR A 115 -21.11 -25.36 -4.83
N ASP A 116 -19.96 -25.70 -5.40
CA ASP A 116 -19.55 -27.07 -5.76
C ASP A 116 -18.80 -27.80 -4.64
N GLY A 117 -18.63 -27.18 -3.47
CA GLY A 117 -17.89 -27.72 -2.33
C GLY A 117 -16.37 -27.56 -2.41
N SER A 118 -15.84 -26.99 -3.50
CA SER A 118 -14.41 -26.72 -3.65
C SER A 118 -14.00 -25.40 -2.97
N THR A 119 -12.74 -25.29 -2.54
CA THR A 119 -12.18 -24.02 -2.03
C THR A 119 -11.14 -23.50 -3.02
N ASN A 120 -11.28 -22.25 -3.45
CA ASN A 120 -10.32 -21.64 -4.37
C ASN A 120 -9.17 -20.99 -3.61
N TYR A 121 -8.02 -21.66 -3.63
CA TYR A 121 -6.85 -21.20 -2.88
C TYR A 121 -6.16 -19.96 -3.46
N ASN A 122 -6.46 -19.56 -4.70
CA ASN A 122 -5.84 -18.40 -5.36
C ASN A 122 -6.45 -17.05 -4.93
N VAL A 123 -7.63 -17.07 -4.29
CA VAL A 123 -8.35 -15.84 -3.91
C VAL A 123 -7.52 -14.94 -3.00
N CYS A 124 -6.77 -15.53 -2.07
CA CYS A 124 -5.89 -14.78 -1.17
C CYS A 124 -4.79 -14.03 -1.93
N GLY A 125 -4.16 -14.69 -2.90
CA GLY A 125 -3.15 -14.08 -3.76
C GLY A 125 -3.73 -12.88 -4.51
N ILE A 126 -4.84 -13.07 -5.22
CA ILE A 126 -5.51 -12.02 -5.99
C ILE A 126 -5.88 -10.82 -5.10
N LEU A 127 -6.48 -11.09 -3.94
CA LEU A 127 -6.92 -10.05 -3.00
C LEU A 127 -5.73 -9.24 -2.49
N LEU A 128 -4.65 -9.91 -2.10
CA LEU A 128 -3.46 -9.27 -1.57
C LEU A 128 -2.71 -8.49 -2.66
N THR A 129 -2.55 -9.06 -3.86
CA THR A 129 -1.95 -8.36 -5.01
C THR A 129 -2.73 -7.08 -5.34
N THR A 130 -4.08 -7.18 -5.41
CA THR A 130 -4.94 -6.02 -5.65
C THR A 130 -4.74 -4.94 -4.58
N LEU A 131 -4.69 -5.35 -3.31
CA LEU A 131 -4.46 -4.44 -2.19
C LEU A 131 -3.07 -3.80 -2.23
N CYS A 132 -2.02 -4.56 -2.57
CA CYS A 132 -0.67 -4.04 -2.78
C CYS A 132 -0.66 -2.98 -3.89
N GLU A 133 -1.25 -3.26 -5.06
CA GLU A 133 -1.31 -2.30 -6.18
C GLU A 133 -2.03 -0.99 -5.82
N LEU A 134 -3.11 -1.09 -5.04
CA LEU A 134 -3.85 0.08 -4.54
C LEU A 134 -2.99 0.92 -3.58
N ILE A 135 -2.24 0.27 -2.69
CA ILE A 135 -1.31 0.92 -1.75
C ILE A 135 -0.17 1.60 -2.50
N GLU A 136 0.38 0.97 -3.53
CA GLU A 136 1.49 1.53 -4.33
C GLU A 136 1.08 2.81 -5.07
N ARG A 137 -0.19 2.93 -5.44
CA ARG A 137 -0.66 4.03 -6.30
C ARG A 137 -1.31 5.19 -5.56
N SER A 138 -1.62 5.05 -4.27
CA SER A 138 -2.40 6.05 -3.52
C SER A 138 -1.89 6.34 -2.11
N TYR A 139 -1.59 7.61 -1.84
CA TYR A 139 -1.18 8.08 -0.51
C TYR A 139 -2.34 8.07 0.48
N THR A 140 -3.56 8.31 0.02
CA THR A 140 -4.77 8.22 0.87
C THR A 140 -5.01 6.80 1.35
N ILE A 141 -4.80 5.79 0.49
CA ILE A 141 -4.91 4.38 0.89
C ILE A 141 -3.80 4.01 1.88
N GLN A 142 -2.56 4.44 1.64
CA GLN A 142 -1.46 4.25 2.60
C GLN A 142 -1.79 4.83 3.99
N HIS A 143 -2.36 6.03 4.04
CA HIS A 143 -2.81 6.64 5.29
C HIS A 143 -3.94 5.87 5.96
N GLN A 144 -4.95 5.44 5.20
CA GLN A 144 -6.04 4.63 5.74
C GLN A 144 -5.52 3.31 6.32
N MET A 145 -4.59 2.64 5.63
CA MET A 145 -3.93 1.41 6.11
C MET A 145 -3.20 1.63 7.43
N LEU A 146 -2.48 2.75 7.59
CA LEU A 146 -1.81 3.08 8.85
C LEU A 146 -2.81 3.30 9.98
N ASN A 147 -3.84 4.12 9.74
CA ASN A 147 -4.84 4.48 10.74
C ASN A 147 -5.65 3.26 11.19
N SER A 148 -5.97 2.34 10.28
CA SER A 148 -6.73 1.13 10.57
C SER A 148 -5.86 -0.04 11.05
N LYS A 149 -4.54 0.13 11.15
CA LYS A 149 -3.58 -0.97 11.39
C LYS A 149 -3.79 -2.15 10.42
N GLY A 150 -3.95 -1.84 9.13
CA GLY A 150 -4.41 -2.79 8.12
C GLY A 150 -3.57 -4.07 8.01
N PHE A 151 -2.24 -3.98 8.07
CA PHE A 151 -1.39 -5.18 8.04
C PHE A 151 -1.52 -6.06 9.28
N LEU A 152 -1.86 -5.49 10.45
CA LEU A 152 -2.19 -6.29 11.63
C LEU A 152 -3.48 -7.08 11.42
N ALA A 153 -4.52 -6.42 10.90
CA ALA A 153 -5.80 -7.07 10.61
C ALA A 153 -5.64 -8.18 9.55
N ILE A 154 -4.93 -7.89 8.47
CA ILE A 154 -4.62 -8.88 7.43
C ILE A 154 -3.80 -10.03 8.01
N GLY A 155 -2.73 -9.76 8.74
CA GLY A 155 -1.89 -10.78 9.37
C GLY A 155 -2.67 -11.71 10.29
N TYR A 156 -3.59 -11.16 11.08
CA TYR A 156 -4.49 -11.94 11.94
C TYR A 156 -5.41 -12.89 11.15
N HIS A 157 -5.98 -12.42 10.04
CA HIS A 157 -6.83 -13.27 9.19
C HIS A 157 -6.01 -14.36 8.47
N LEU A 158 -4.82 -14.03 7.96
CA LEU A 158 -3.92 -14.99 7.33
C LEU A 158 -3.41 -16.06 8.31
N GLU A 159 -3.23 -15.70 9.58
CA GLU A 159 -2.85 -16.65 10.63
C GLU A 159 -3.96 -17.69 10.87
N LYS A 160 -5.23 -17.28 10.80
CA LYS A 160 -6.38 -18.16 11.00
C LYS A 160 -6.77 -18.97 9.76
N ALA A 161 -6.45 -18.46 8.58
CA ALA A 161 -6.86 -19.08 7.33
C ALA A 161 -6.08 -20.36 7.01
N SER A 162 -6.65 -21.18 6.11
CA SER A 162 -5.99 -22.38 5.60
C SER A 162 -4.67 -22.01 4.90
N LYS A 163 -3.63 -22.77 5.21
CA LYS A 163 -2.25 -22.51 4.74
C LYS A 163 -2.08 -22.79 3.25
N GLN A 164 -3.03 -23.49 2.65
CA GLN A 164 -3.09 -23.70 1.21
C GLN A 164 -3.31 -22.38 0.44
N HIS A 165 -3.88 -21.35 1.09
CA HIS A 165 -3.99 -20.00 0.52
C HIS A 165 -2.67 -19.24 0.46
N ILE A 166 -1.66 -19.64 1.25
CA ILE A 166 -0.36 -18.98 1.30
C ILE A 166 0.54 -19.61 0.25
N ASN A 167 0.43 -19.10 -0.98
CA ASN A 167 1.20 -19.56 -2.13
C ASN A 167 2.36 -18.60 -2.46
N MET A 168 3.13 -18.92 -3.51
CA MET A 168 4.23 -18.07 -3.96
C MET A 168 3.77 -16.68 -4.42
N ASP A 169 2.55 -16.54 -4.97
CA ASP A 169 2.03 -15.26 -5.42
C ASP A 169 1.79 -14.30 -4.25
N VAL A 170 1.26 -14.81 -3.14
CA VAL A 170 1.12 -14.07 -1.87
C VAL A 170 2.47 -13.55 -1.40
N LEU A 171 3.48 -14.43 -1.31
CA LEU A 171 4.82 -14.05 -0.84
C LEU A 171 5.48 -13.04 -1.80
N ASN A 172 5.43 -13.28 -3.10
CA ASN A 172 6.02 -12.40 -4.11
C ASN A 172 5.34 -11.02 -4.12
N SER A 173 4.02 -10.96 -3.92
CA SER A 173 3.30 -9.68 -3.81
C SER A 173 3.75 -8.86 -2.60
N LEU A 174 3.97 -9.51 -1.45
CA LEU A 174 4.48 -8.86 -0.25
C LEU A 174 5.93 -8.38 -0.40
N ILE A 175 6.78 -9.19 -1.04
CA ILE A 175 8.17 -8.82 -1.34
C ILE A 175 8.20 -7.65 -2.32
N SER A 176 7.37 -7.67 -3.37
CA SER A 176 7.25 -6.56 -4.34
C SER A 176 6.86 -5.26 -3.63
N LEU A 177 5.87 -5.31 -2.74
CA LEU A 177 5.43 -4.15 -1.97
C LEU A 177 6.55 -3.61 -1.06
N THR A 178 7.33 -4.51 -0.47
CA THR A 178 8.48 -4.16 0.37
C THR A 178 9.53 -3.42 -0.45
N THR A 179 9.90 -3.95 -1.61
CA THR A 179 10.83 -3.32 -2.57
C THR A 179 10.32 -1.95 -3.03
N PHE A 180 9.01 -1.82 -3.28
CA PHE A 180 8.38 -0.55 -3.63
C PHE A 180 8.58 0.50 -2.52
N PHE A 181 8.30 0.14 -1.26
CA PHE A 181 8.41 1.08 -0.15
C PHE A 181 9.84 1.58 0.06
N VAL A 182 10.82 0.68 -0.07
CA VAL A 182 12.25 1.02 0.00
C VAL A 182 12.66 1.95 -1.15
N LYS A 183 12.19 1.69 -2.37
CA LYS A 183 12.60 2.46 -3.55
C LYS A 183 12.07 3.90 -3.57
N ILE A 184 10.84 4.11 -3.10
CA ILE A 184 10.16 5.41 -3.21
C ILE A 184 10.38 6.30 -2.00
N GLN A 185 10.66 5.71 -0.82
CA GLN A 185 10.93 6.43 0.43
C GLN A 185 9.90 7.53 0.73
N SER A 186 8.61 7.19 0.62
CA SER A 186 7.54 8.12 1.00
C SER A 186 7.46 8.29 2.52
N LYS A 187 6.84 9.38 3.00
CA LYS A 187 6.64 9.65 4.43
C LYS A 187 5.96 8.49 5.19
N ASN A 188 5.07 7.75 4.54
CA ASN A 188 4.32 6.66 5.15
C ASN A 188 5.03 5.29 5.00
N SER A 189 5.96 5.18 4.04
CA SER A 189 6.72 3.95 3.76
C SER A 189 7.33 3.31 5.02
N PRO A 190 8.09 4.02 5.88
CA PRO A 190 8.77 3.37 7.01
C PRO A 190 7.79 2.75 8.02
N LEU A 191 6.66 3.40 8.29
CA LEU A 191 5.66 2.90 9.23
C LEU A 191 4.90 1.68 8.68
N LEU A 192 4.53 1.72 7.39
CA LEU A 192 3.88 0.61 6.70
C LEU A 192 4.80 -0.60 6.62
N LEU A 193 6.07 -0.37 6.31
CA LEU A 193 7.12 -1.38 6.28
C LEU A 193 7.29 -2.04 7.64
N LYS A 194 7.35 -1.26 8.72
CA LYS A 194 7.40 -1.79 10.09
C LYS A 194 6.19 -2.68 10.40
N GLN A 195 4.97 -2.24 10.08
CA GLN A 195 3.76 -3.05 10.30
C GLN A 195 3.78 -4.35 9.48
N LEU A 196 4.21 -4.28 8.21
CA LEU A 196 4.31 -5.42 7.31
C LEU A 196 5.28 -6.48 7.86
N PHE A 197 6.46 -6.06 8.32
CA PHE A 197 7.43 -6.98 8.91
C PHE A 197 6.94 -7.60 10.22
N VAL A 198 6.47 -6.77 11.15
CA VAL A 198 6.08 -7.24 12.49
C VAL A 198 4.85 -8.15 12.45
N HIS A 199 3.85 -7.83 11.62
CA HIS A 199 2.57 -8.53 11.65
C HIS A 199 2.43 -9.63 10.61
N ILE A 200 3.24 -9.61 9.54
CA ILE A 200 3.15 -10.60 8.46
C ILE A 200 4.46 -11.40 8.36
N PHE A 201 5.59 -10.79 8.01
CA PHE A 201 6.82 -11.55 7.76
C PHE A 201 7.38 -12.26 9.01
N PHE A 202 7.33 -11.62 10.17
CA PHE A 202 7.82 -12.21 11.43
C PHE A 202 6.74 -12.93 12.24
N ASN A 203 5.53 -13.10 11.69
CA ASN A 203 4.51 -13.93 12.31
C ASN A 203 4.69 -15.40 11.90
N PRO A 204 5.24 -16.28 12.75
CA PRO A 204 5.47 -17.68 12.40
C PRO A 204 4.18 -18.45 12.16
N GLY A 205 3.06 -18.03 12.77
CA GLY A 205 1.76 -18.69 12.63
C GLY A 205 1.22 -18.63 11.19
N ILE A 206 1.71 -17.69 10.38
CA ILE A 206 1.37 -17.62 8.95
C ILE A 206 2.20 -18.66 8.17
N TRP A 207 3.50 -18.79 8.45
CA TRP A 207 4.46 -19.44 7.54
C TRP A 207 4.80 -20.89 7.86
N ILE A 208 4.77 -21.31 9.12
CA ILE A 208 5.28 -22.61 9.58
C ILE A 208 4.70 -23.83 8.85
N TYR A 209 3.42 -23.76 8.48
CA TYR A 209 2.67 -24.85 7.86
C TYR A 209 2.48 -24.64 6.34
N CYS A 210 3.17 -23.67 5.74
CA CYS A 210 3.17 -23.45 4.29
C CYS A 210 4.06 -24.48 3.57
N SER A 211 3.98 -24.53 2.23
CA SER A 211 4.87 -25.38 1.43
C SER A 211 6.35 -25.03 1.64
N VAL A 212 7.22 -26.02 1.47
CA VAL A 212 8.67 -25.87 1.66
C VAL A 212 9.24 -24.81 0.74
N ASP A 213 8.76 -24.72 -0.51
CA ASP A 213 9.20 -23.73 -1.48
C ASP A 213 8.94 -22.29 -0.99
N VAL A 214 7.76 -22.04 -0.41
CA VAL A 214 7.39 -20.73 0.14
C VAL A 214 8.26 -20.39 1.35
N GLN A 215 8.48 -21.35 2.25
CA GLN A 215 9.33 -21.15 3.42
C GLN A 215 10.78 -20.84 3.01
N MET A 216 11.33 -21.62 2.08
CA MET A 216 12.69 -21.43 1.56
C MET A 216 12.85 -20.04 0.92
N ARG A 217 11.88 -19.60 0.10
CA ARG A 217 11.92 -18.27 -0.51
C ARG A 217 11.85 -17.17 0.54
N LEU A 218 10.97 -17.29 1.54
CA LEU A 218 10.83 -16.31 2.61
C LEU A 218 12.13 -16.16 3.42
N TYR A 219 12.69 -17.27 3.89
CA TYR A 219 13.91 -17.22 4.70
C TYR A 219 15.12 -16.77 3.89
N THR A 220 15.21 -17.15 2.61
CA THR A 220 16.23 -16.61 1.71
C THR A 220 16.09 -15.09 1.58
N TYR A 221 14.87 -14.59 1.36
CA TYR A 221 14.60 -13.16 1.29
C TYR A 221 14.98 -12.42 2.57
N LEU A 222 14.63 -12.97 3.74
CA LEU A 222 14.98 -12.40 5.05
C LEU A 222 16.49 -12.44 5.33
N ALA A 223 17.23 -13.41 4.79
CA ALA A 223 18.66 -13.53 4.99
C ALA A 223 19.49 -12.61 4.07
N THR A 224 19.01 -12.35 2.85
CA THR A 224 19.80 -11.63 1.82
C THR A 224 19.27 -10.20 1.61
N GLU A 225 18.06 -10.09 1.07
CA GLU A 225 17.46 -8.84 0.63
C GLU A 225 17.13 -7.96 1.84
N PHE A 226 16.54 -8.52 2.90
CA PHE A 226 16.18 -7.78 4.12
C PHE A 226 17.39 -7.14 4.82
N VAL A 227 18.48 -7.91 5.02
CA VAL A 227 19.71 -7.44 5.70
C VAL A 227 20.37 -6.30 4.93
N SER A 228 20.20 -6.28 3.61
CA SER A 228 20.75 -5.24 2.74
C SER A 228 20.08 -3.88 2.94
N TYR A 229 18.87 -3.83 3.52
CA TYR A 229 18.15 -2.57 3.75
C TYR A 229 18.46 -1.99 5.14
N SER A 230 19.57 -1.25 5.23
CA SER A 230 20.06 -0.60 6.47
C SER A 230 19.01 0.29 7.17
N GLU A 231 18.10 0.92 6.42
CA GLU A 231 17.01 1.74 6.96
C GLU A 231 15.95 0.90 7.70
N ILE A 232 15.68 -0.32 7.23
CA ILE A 232 14.69 -1.22 7.84
C ILE A 232 15.22 -1.79 9.15
N TYR A 233 16.51 -2.16 9.17
CA TYR A 233 17.20 -2.69 10.34
C TYR A 233 17.17 -1.71 11.53
N ASN A 234 17.23 -0.40 11.26
CA ASN A 234 17.14 0.62 12.31
C ASN A 234 15.69 0.85 12.80
N LEU A 235 14.70 0.58 11.95
CA LEU A 235 13.27 0.82 12.23
C LEU A 235 12.61 -0.30 13.05
N ILE A 236 13.10 -1.52 12.87
CA ILE A 236 12.71 -2.69 13.64
C ILE A 236 13.79 -2.85 14.71
N GLN A 237 13.50 -2.48 15.96
CA GLN A 237 14.47 -2.67 17.05
C GLN A 237 15.06 -4.09 16.97
N PRO A 238 16.39 -4.25 16.81
CA PRO A 238 17.03 -5.52 16.46
C PRO A 238 16.63 -6.69 17.37
N ILE A 239 16.28 -6.36 18.61
CA ILE A 239 15.93 -7.29 19.67
C ILE A 239 14.59 -8.00 19.39
N SER A 240 13.57 -7.35 18.81
CA SER A 240 12.25 -7.99 18.63
C SER A 240 12.23 -9.00 17.48
N GLY A 241 12.85 -8.67 16.35
CA GLY A 241 12.89 -9.54 15.16
C GLY A 241 13.81 -10.74 15.35
N ILE A 242 14.97 -10.54 15.98
CA ILE A 242 15.90 -11.63 16.32
C ILE A 242 15.32 -12.53 17.43
N ILE A 243 14.67 -11.96 18.47
CA ILE A 243 14.01 -12.77 19.49
C ILE A 243 12.82 -13.54 18.89
N GLN A 244 12.01 -12.94 18.03
CA GLN A 244 10.88 -13.66 17.40
C GLN A 244 11.36 -14.75 16.45
N THR A 245 12.40 -14.53 15.67
CA THR A 245 12.98 -15.58 14.81
C THR A 245 13.66 -16.67 15.64
N LEU A 246 14.41 -16.34 16.69
CA LEU A 246 14.96 -17.31 17.64
C LEU A 246 13.87 -18.08 18.39
N HIS A 247 12.79 -17.41 18.81
CA HIS A 247 11.64 -18.05 19.46
C HIS A 247 10.92 -18.98 18.47
N THR A 248 10.79 -18.56 17.21
CA THR A 248 10.22 -19.38 16.14
C THR A 248 11.06 -20.63 15.91
N ILE A 249 12.37 -20.48 15.75
CA ILE A 249 13.29 -21.63 15.57
C ILE A 249 13.24 -22.54 16.80
N LYS A 250 13.25 -21.97 18.01
CA LYS A 250 13.25 -22.71 19.28
C LYS A 250 11.96 -23.51 19.49
N PHE A 251 10.79 -22.94 19.20
CA PHE A 251 9.49 -23.56 19.50
C PHE A 251 8.91 -24.38 18.35
N PHE A 252 9.30 -24.10 17.10
CA PHE A 252 8.67 -24.71 15.93
C PHE A 252 9.61 -25.56 15.06
N TYR A 253 10.93 -25.34 15.12
CA TYR A 253 11.93 -26.11 14.34
C TYR A 253 12.90 -26.87 15.25
N TRP A 254 12.40 -27.39 16.37
CA TRP A 254 13.20 -28.18 17.29
C TRP A 254 13.33 -29.62 16.81
N ILE A 255 14.57 -30.13 16.79
CA ILE A 255 14.88 -31.55 16.54
C ILE A 255 14.67 -32.37 17.84
N VAL A 256 14.76 -31.72 19.01
CA VAL A 256 14.53 -32.31 20.35
C VAL A 256 13.79 -31.30 21.23
N ASP A 257 12.83 -31.77 22.02
CA ASP A 257 11.82 -30.92 22.70
C ASP A 257 12.49 -29.89 23.60
N PRO A 258 12.31 -28.58 23.36
CA PRO A 258 12.86 -27.57 24.24
C PRO A 258 12.35 -27.71 25.68
N SER A 259 11.18 -28.34 25.88
CA SER A 259 10.62 -28.68 27.20
C SER A 259 11.52 -29.61 28.01
N GLN A 260 12.29 -30.48 27.34
CA GLN A 260 13.14 -31.47 28.01
C GLN A 260 14.52 -30.94 28.40
N ARG A 261 14.93 -29.75 27.93
CA ARG A 261 16.27 -29.20 28.25
C ARG A 261 16.34 -28.48 29.59
N SER A 262 15.24 -27.90 30.07
CA SER A 262 15.15 -27.52 31.47
C SER A 262 14.75 -28.77 32.24
N GLY A 263 15.65 -29.40 33.00
CA GLY A 263 15.33 -30.50 33.92
C GLY A 263 14.35 -30.13 35.06
N TYR A 264 13.46 -29.16 34.82
CA TYR A 264 12.36 -28.76 35.67
C TYR A 264 11.09 -29.45 35.19
N GLN A 265 10.75 -30.55 35.87
CA GLN A 265 9.35 -30.95 35.96
C GLN A 265 8.60 -29.87 36.75
N PRO A 266 7.52 -29.27 36.21
CA PRO A 266 6.66 -28.42 37.01
C PRO A 266 6.12 -29.25 38.18
N LYS A 267 6.51 -28.88 39.40
CA LYS A 267 5.82 -29.37 40.60
C LYS A 267 4.51 -28.60 40.73
N GLY A 268 3.38 -29.23 40.41
CA GLY A 268 2.07 -28.72 40.77
C GLY A 268 0.97 -29.17 39.81
N CYS A 269 -0.04 -29.82 40.39
CA CYS A 269 -1.22 -30.43 39.77
C CYS A 269 -2.09 -29.44 38.99
#